data_AF-A0A7S3H593-F1
#
_entry.id   AF-A0A7S3H593-F1
#
_cell.length_a   1.000
_cell.length_b   1.000
_cell.length_c   1.000
_cell.angle_alpha   90.00
_cell.angle_beta   90.00
_cell.angle_gamma   90.00
#
_symmetry.space_group_name_H-M   'P 1'
#
loop_
_entity.id
_entity.type
_entity.pdbx_description
1 polymer ?
#
loop_
_entity_poly.entity_id
_entity_poly.type
_entity_poly.pdbx_seq_one_letter_code
_entity_poly.pdbx_strand_id
1 'polypeptide(L)'
;RLIAASPYNTIAANNRYDQEYIRYFTGIPDVVLLPNFCNYVNTRYQPTRPEILLGPARGVNPTVQRLMYEALSEYNKHTPNLSSGQLSGDNNGNKVIISPIRDIYAHFEYSDLAAHPAIVILPYQVS
;
A
#
# COMPACT_ATOMS: atom_id res chain seq x y z
N ARG A 1 -27.46 18.02 14.68
CA ARG A 1 -26.69 18.86 15.64
C ARG A 1 -26.84 18.45 17.10
N LEU A 2 -27.99 17.92 17.55
CA LEU A 2 -28.24 17.61 18.98
C LEU A 2 -27.17 16.72 19.65
N ILE A 3 -26.71 15.65 18.99
CA ILE A 3 -25.66 14.77 19.54
C ILE A 3 -24.31 15.50 19.62
N ALA A 4 -23.93 16.20 18.56
CA ALA A 4 -22.67 16.95 18.47
C ALA A 4 -22.59 18.19 19.40
N ALA A 5 -23.75 18.75 19.77
CA ALA A 5 -23.83 19.93 20.63
C ALA A 5 -23.81 19.59 22.13
N SER A 6 -23.87 18.30 22.49
CA SER A 6 -23.74 17.86 23.87
C SER A 6 -22.30 18.11 24.35
N PRO A 7 -22.09 18.77 25.50
CA PRO A 7 -20.75 19.02 26.05
C PRO A 7 -20.03 17.73 26.48
N TYR A 8 -20.76 16.62 26.58
CA TYR A 8 -20.21 15.31 26.91
C TYR A 8 -19.68 14.54 25.69
N ASN A 9 -19.88 15.07 24.48
CA ASN A 9 -19.47 14.42 23.25
C ASN A 9 -18.29 15.16 22.62
N THR A 10 -17.31 14.41 22.15
CA THR A 10 -16.20 14.94 21.36
C THR A 10 -16.32 14.40 19.95
N ILE A 11 -16.20 15.30 18.97
CA ILE A 11 -16.05 14.89 17.56
C ILE A 11 -14.57 14.86 17.27
N ALA A 12 -14.10 13.71 16.81
CA ALA A 12 -12.71 13.51 16.44
C ALA A 12 -12.59 12.98 15.01
N ALA A 13 -11.50 13.34 14.36
CA ALA A 13 -11.10 12.86 13.04
C ALA A 13 -9.72 12.21 13.13
N ASN A 14 -9.50 11.13 12.38
CA ASN A 14 -8.23 10.38 12.42
C ASN A 14 -7.17 10.89 11.42
N ASN A 15 -7.54 11.87 10.59
CA ASN A 15 -6.66 12.53 9.65
C ASN A 15 -7.12 13.99 9.42
N ARG A 16 -6.23 14.80 8.85
CA ARG A 16 -6.48 16.23 8.65
C ARG A 16 -7.53 16.51 7.58
N TYR A 17 -7.66 15.66 6.57
CA TYR A 17 -8.66 15.83 5.52
C TYR A 17 -10.07 15.73 6.11
N ASP A 18 -10.36 14.69 6.90
CA ASP A 18 -11.67 14.50 7.53
C ASP A 18 -11.98 15.60 8.55
N GLN A 19 -10.97 16.08 9.29
CA GLN A 19 -11.12 17.21 10.21
C GLN A 19 -11.64 18.45 9.48
N GLU A 20 -11.02 18.81 8.35
CA GLU A 20 -11.42 19.97 7.55
C GLU A 20 -12.74 19.72 6.81
N TYR A 21 -12.98 18.51 6.33
CA TYR A 21 -14.23 18.12 5.70
C TYR A 21 -15.42 18.32 6.66
N ILE A 22 -15.30 17.82 7.90
CA ILE A 22 -16.33 17.98 8.93
C ILE A 22 -16.53 19.46 9.24
N ARG A 23 -15.45 20.22 9.47
CA ARG A 23 -15.53 21.67 9.72
C ARG A 23 -16.29 22.39 8.63
N TYR A 24 -15.93 22.15 7.37
CA TYR A 24 -16.50 22.83 6.21
C TYR A 24 -17.99 22.54 6.04
N PHE A 25 -18.40 21.26 6.07
CA PHE A 25 -19.78 20.89 5.78
C PHE A 25 -20.74 21.00 6.96
N THR A 26 -20.24 20.95 8.20
CA THR A 26 -21.10 20.95 9.41
C THR A 26 -21.01 22.24 10.22
N GLY A 27 -19.97 23.06 9.97
CA GLY A 27 -19.68 24.27 10.74
C GLY A 27 -19.30 23.99 12.20
N ILE A 28 -18.86 22.76 12.51
CA ILE A 28 -18.39 22.38 13.85
C ILE A 28 -16.90 22.72 13.92
N PRO A 29 -16.48 23.70 14.74
CA PRO A 29 -15.10 24.17 14.75
C PRO A 29 -14.15 23.23 15.51
N ASP A 30 -14.63 22.64 16.61
CA ASP A 30 -13.84 21.93 17.62
C ASP A 30 -13.68 20.43 17.32
N VAL A 31 -13.39 20.09 16.06
CA VAL A 31 -13.09 18.70 15.67
C VAL A 31 -11.66 18.38 16.11
N VAL A 32 -11.52 17.44 17.04
CA VAL A 32 -10.22 16.99 17.56
C VAL A 32 -9.51 16.13 16.52
N LEU A 33 -8.26 16.45 16.22
CA LEU A 33 -7.42 15.54 15.42
C LEU A 33 -6.86 14.46 16.36
N LEU A 34 -7.35 13.23 16.20
CA LEU A 34 -6.84 12.07 16.92
C LEU A 34 -5.84 11.34 16.03
N PRO A 35 -4.52 11.43 16.28
CA PRO A 35 -3.55 10.75 15.45
C PRO A 35 -3.79 9.23 15.47
N ASN A 36 -3.64 8.59 14.31
CA ASN A 36 -3.74 7.14 14.23
C ASN A 36 -2.71 6.49 15.15
N PHE A 37 -3.19 5.70 16.11
CA PHE A 37 -2.34 4.89 16.97
C PHE A 37 -2.03 3.56 16.26
N CYS A 38 -0.98 3.56 15.44
CA CYS A 38 -0.58 2.40 14.63
C CYS A 38 0.26 1.36 15.40
N ASN A 39 0.10 1.25 16.73
CA ASN A 39 0.92 0.35 17.57
C ASN A 39 0.51 -1.14 17.49
N TYR A 40 -0.37 -1.49 16.54
CA TYR A 40 -0.71 -2.87 16.25
C TYR A 40 0.35 -3.55 15.35
N VAL A 41 1.35 -2.80 14.87
CA VAL A 41 2.47 -3.31 14.06
C VAL A 41 3.79 -2.91 14.69
N ASN A 42 4.59 -3.90 15.10
CA ASN A 42 5.96 -3.70 15.62
C ASN A 42 7.03 -3.88 14.53
N THR A 43 6.62 -4.12 13.30
CA THR A 43 7.48 -4.34 12.14
C THR A 43 8.01 -3.02 11.58
N ARG A 44 9.27 -3.00 11.17
CA ARG A 44 9.87 -1.90 10.39
C ARG A 44 10.07 -2.33 8.95
N TYR A 45 9.89 -1.38 8.03
CA TYR A 45 10.24 -1.58 6.62
C TYR A 45 11.75 -1.82 6.48
N GLN A 46 12.11 -3.00 6.01
CA GLN A 46 13.49 -3.42 5.79
C GLN A 46 13.49 -4.43 4.64
N PRO A 47 13.56 -3.94 3.38
CA PRO A 47 13.44 -4.82 2.22
C PRO A 47 14.67 -5.74 2.16
N THR A 48 14.41 -7.04 2.22
CA THR A 48 15.41 -8.12 2.10
C THR A 48 15.13 -9.02 0.90
N ARG A 49 13.96 -8.90 0.30
CA ARG A 49 13.49 -9.66 -0.86
C ARG A 49 13.44 -8.79 -2.10
N PRO A 50 13.73 -9.31 -3.30
CA PRO A 50 13.75 -8.50 -4.52
C PRO A 50 12.37 -8.33 -5.17
N GLU A 51 11.37 -9.17 -4.85
CA GLU A 51 10.10 -9.18 -5.57
C GLU A 51 9.18 -8.05 -5.13
N ILE A 52 8.55 -7.37 -6.09
CA ILE A 52 7.43 -6.47 -5.84
C ILE A 52 6.17 -7.31 -5.69
N LEU A 53 5.46 -7.08 -4.60
CA LEU A 53 4.23 -7.80 -4.30
C LEU A 53 3.05 -7.22 -5.08
N LEU A 54 2.19 -8.09 -5.63
CA LEU A 54 0.94 -7.71 -6.27
C LEU A 54 -0.25 -8.12 -5.40
N GLY A 55 -1.11 -7.16 -5.07
CA GLY A 55 -2.36 -7.41 -4.37
C GLY A 55 -3.49 -6.50 -4.87
N PRO A 56 -4.73 -6.79 -4.51
CA PRO A 56 -5.23 -8.04 -3.93
C PRO A 56 -5.38 -9.14 -5.00
N ALA A 57 -4.99 -10.38 -4.67
CA ALA A 57 -4.96 -11.49 -5.63
C ALA A 57 -6.35 -12.02 -6.03
N ARG A 58 -7.39 -11.72 -5.25
CA ARG A 58 -8.75 -12.18 -5.55
C ARG A 58 -9.33 -11.26 -6.64
N GLY A 59 -9.74 -11.78 -7.79
CA GLY A 59 -10.51 -10.98 -8.76
C GLY A 59 -9.71 -9.96 -9.59
N VAL A 60 -8.38 -10.12 -9.71
CA VAL A 60 -7.68 -9.42 -10.81
C VAL A 60 -8.24 -9.97 -12.12
N ASN A 61 -8.74 -9.07 -12.97
CA ASN A 61 -9.22 -9.44 -14.28
C ASN A 61 -8.10 -10.20 -15.05
N PRO A 62 -8.36 -11.42 -15.58
CA PRO A 62 -7.32 -12.21 -16.25
C PRO A 62 -6.64 -11.48 -17.42
N THR A 63 -7.37 -10.60 -18.11
CA THR A 63 -6.81 -9.76 -19.17
C THR A 63 -5.81 -8.75 -18.61
N VAL A 64 -6.14 -8.07 -17.51
CA VAL A 64 -5.22 -7.13 -16.85
C VAL A 64 -3.98 -7.86 -16.35
N GLN A 65 -4.17 -9.03 -15.72
CA GLN A 65 -3.07 -9.85 -15.26
C GLN A 65 -2.14 -10.26 -16.41
N ARG A 66 -2.70 -10.71 -17.54
CA ARG A 66 -1.93 -11.07 -18.74
C ARG A 66 -1.15 -9.87 -19.29
N LEU A 67 -1.82 -8.74 -19.49
CA LEU A 67 -1.19 -7.51 -20.02
C LEU A 67 -0.05 -7.03 -19.11
N MET A 68 -0.22 -7.16 -17.79
CA MET A 68 0.84 -6.83 -16.83
C MET A 68 2.06 -7.75 -17.00
N TYR A 69 1.86 -9.07 -17.10
CA TYR A 69 2.96 -10.01 -17.31
C TYR A 69 3.64 -9.84 -18.68
N GLU A 70 2.88 -9.51 -19.72
CA GLU A 70 3.44 -9.17 -21.05
C GLU A 70 4.31 -7.91 -20.96
N ALA A 71 3.80 -6.84 -20.33
CA ALA A 71 4.56 -5.60 -20.14
C ALA A 71 5.83 -5.80 -19.31
N LEU A 72 5.78 -6.64 -18.26
CA LEU A 72 6.94 -6.99 -17.45
C LEU A 72 7.98 -7.79 -18.24
N SER A 73 7.53 -8.71 -19.08
CA SER A 73 8.40 -9.47 -19.97
C SER A 73 9.11 -8.54 -20.95
N GLU A 74 8.36 -7.63 -21.59
CA GLU A 74 8.93 -6.63 -22.50
C GLU A 74 9.91 -5.67 -21.81
N TYR A 75 9.57 -5.16 -20.62
CA TYR A 75 10.45 -4.30 -19.83
C TYR A 75 11.77 -5.01 -19.50
N ASN A 76 11.70 -6.23 -18.99
CA ASN A 76 12.89 -7.00 -18.61
C ASN A 76 13.77 -7.39 -19.83
N LYS A 77 13.21 -7.46 -21.05
CA LYS A 77 14.01 -7.65 -22.28
C LYS A 77 14.79 -6.38 -22.66
N HIS A 78 14.23 -5.20 -22.41
CA HIS A 78 14.77 -3.91 -22.86
C HIS A 78 15.53 -3.13 -21.78
N THR A 79 15.67 -3.69 -20.57
CA THR A 79 16.44 -3.07 -19.49
C THR A 79 17.81 -3.74 -19.38
N PRO A 80 18.80 -3.38 -20.23
CA PRO A 80 20.17 -3.80 -20.00
C PRO A 80 20.67 -3.09 -18.74
N ASN A 81 21.18 -3.87 -17.78
CA ASN A 81 22.05 -3.46 -16.66
C ASN A 81 22.16 -1.94 -16.47
N LEU A 82 21.19 -1.31 -15.78
CA LEU A 82 21.40 0.03 -15.24
C LEU A 82 22.46 -0.08 -14.14
N SER A 83 23.71 0.03 -14.55
CA SER A 83 24.84 0.24 -13.67
C SER A 83 24.66 1.53 -12.87
N SER A 84 25.10 1.47 -11.61
CA SER A 84 25.34 2.57 -10.67
C SER A 84 24.13 3.29 -10.06
N GLY A 85 23.73 2.81 -8.87
CA GLY A 85 22.83 3.52 -7.96
C GLY A 85 22.52 2.73 -6.68
N GLN A 86 23.56 2.32 -5.95
CA GLN A 86 23.56 1.84 -4.55
C GLN A 86 22.22 1.39 -3.93
N LEU A 87 21.80 0.16 -4.21
CA LEU A 87 21.14 -0.69 -3.22
C LEU A 87 21.84 -2.05 -3.27
N SER A 88 22.79 -2.21 -2.36
CA SER A 88 23.63 -3.40 -2.21
C SER A 88 22.76 -4.64 -1.97
N GLY A 89 22.94 -5.66 -2.81
CA GLY A 89 22.68 -7.04 -2.40
C GLY A 89 21.97 -7.99 -3.36
N ASP A 90 22.22 -7.98 -4.68
CA ASP A 90 22.35 -9.25 -5.42
C ASP A 90 22.92 -9.06 -6.83
N ASN A 91 23.85 -9.91 -7.25
CA ASN A 91 24.57 -9.84 -8.52
C ASN A 91 23.79 -10.51 -9.67
N ASN A 92 22.51 -10.18 -9.85
CA ASN A 92 21.73 -10.59 -11.01
C ASN A 92 20.98 -9.36 -11.53
N GLY A 93 21.42 -8.85 -12.70
CA GLY A 93 21.04 -7.54 -13.24
C GLY A 93 19.55 -7.22 -13.11
N ASN A 94 19.27 -5.98 -12.67
CA ASN A 94 17.99 -5.30 -12.42
C ASN A 94 16.74 -5.86 -13.13
N LYS A 95 16.37 -7.10 -12.81
CA LYS A 95 15.15 -7.72 -13.29
C LYS A 95 14.06 -7.37 -12.31
N VAL A 96 13.03 -6.68 -12.80
CA VAL A 96 11.84 -6.42 -11.99
C VAL A 96 11.07 -7.73 -11.89
N ILE A 97 10.95 -8.26 -10.67
CA ILE A 97 10.17 -9.44 -10.36
C ILE A 97 8.88 -8.95 -9.70
N ILE A 98 7.73 -9.30 -10.28
CA ILE A 98 6.43 -9.06 -9.66
C ILE A 98 5.79 -10.41 -9.35
N SER A 99 5.28 -10.56 -8.14
CA SER A 99 4.66 -11.79 -7.69
C SER A 99 3.38 -11.52 -6.91
N PRO A 100 2.27 -12.22 -7.19
CA PRO A 100 1.08 -12.14 -6.38
C PRO A 100 1.38 -12.50 -4.92
N ILE A 101 0.87 -11.70 -3.98
CA ILE A 101 1.10 -11.93 -2.55
C ILE A 101 0.70 -13.36 -2.15
N ARG A 102 -0.38 -13.88 -2.72
CA ARG A 102 -0.92 -15.22 -2.41
C ARG A 102 -0.14 -16.37 -3.04
N ASP A 103 0.70 -16.11 -4.03
CA ASP A 103 1.58 -17.12 -4.61
C ASP A 103 2.81 -17.34 -3.73
N ILE A 104 3.26 -16.30 -3.01
CA ILE A 104 4.38 -16.38 -2.07
C ILE A 104 3.89 -16.80 -0.68
N TYR A 105 2.76 -16.23 -0.22
CA TYR A 105 2.27 -16.39 1.13
C TYR A 105 0.80 -16.81 1.13
N ALA A 106 0.51 -18.05 1.53
CA ALA A 106 -0.87 -18.49 1.78
C ALA A 106 -1.54 -17.60 2.84
N HIS A 107 -0.80 -17.26 3.88
CA HIS A 107 -1.09 -16.26 4.91
C HIS A 107 0.20 -15.47 5.17
N PHE A 108 0.09 -14.18 5.50
CA PHE A 108 1.24 -13.30 5.73
C PHE A 108 1.05 -12.47 7.00
N GLU A 109 2.16 -12.18 7.66
CA GLU A 109 2.32 -11.20 8.72
C GLU A 109 2.78 -9.84 8.13
N TYR A 110 2.75 -8.78 8.93
CA TYR A 110 3.28 -7.48 8.48
C TYR A 110 4.80 -7.53 8.20
N SER A 111 5.55 -8.39 8.92
CA SER A 111 6.98 -8.64 8.68
C SER A 111 7.25 -9.20 7.29
N ASP A 112 6.38 -10.09 6.81
CA ASP A 112 6.53 -10.71 5.49
C ASP A 112 6.37 -9.65 4.40
N LEU A 113 5.37 -8.77 4.55
CA LEU A 113 5.15 -7.67 3.62
C LEU A 113 6.28 -6.64 3.63
N ALA A 114 6.78 -6.30 4.82
CA ALA A 114 7.84 -5.31 5.01
C ALA A 114 9.21 -5.76 4.49
N ALA A 115 9.37 -7.06 4.22
CA ALA A 115 10.56 -7.63 3.61
C ALA A 115 10.63 -7.38 2.08
N HIS A 116 9.54 -6.94 1.45
CA HIS A 116 9.49 -6.63 0.01
C HIS A 116 9.61 -5.12 -0.25
N PRO A 117 10.23 -4.69 -1.37
CA PRO A 117 10.47 -3.29 -1.70
C PRO A 117 9.20 -2.49 -1.94
N ALA A 118 8.14 -3.12 -2.44
CA ALA A 118 6.89 -2.46 -2.76
C ALA A 118 5.72 -3.45 -2.84
N ILE A 119 4.52 -2.89 -2.69
CA ILE A 119 3.25 -3.57 -2.98
C ILE A 119 2.50 -2.73 -4.02
N VAL A 120 2.18 -3.33 -5.16
CA VAL A 120 1.27 -2.75 -6.16
C VAL A 120 -0.15 -3.17 -5.78
N ILE A 121 -0.98 -2.19 -5.45
CA ILE A 121 -2.40 -2.38 -5.17
C ILE A 121 -3.19 -2.14 -6.45
N LEU A 122 -3.68 -3.22 -7.06
CA LEU A 122 -4.65 -3.13 -8.15
C LEU A 122 -6.03 -2.82 -7.55
N PRO A 123 -6.67 -1.72 -7.94
CA PRO A 123 -7.98 -1.38 -7.41
C PRO A 123 -8.97 -2.50 -7.77
N TYR A 124 -9.73 -2.94 -6.77
CA TYR A 124 -10.93 -3.71 -7.05
C TYR A 124 -11.91 -2.82 -7.80
N GLN A 125 -12.28 -3.22 -9.01
CA GLN A 125 -13.49 -2.71 -9.61
C GLN A 125 -14.67 -3.41 -8.94
N VAL A 126 -15.35 -2.72 -8.04
CA VAL A 126 -16.74 -3.03 -7.70
C VAL A 126 -17.59 -2.48 -8.84
N SER A 127 -18.21 -3.39 -9.60
CA SER A 127 -19.25 -3.07 -10.60
C SER A 127 -20.53 -2.64 -9.91
#